data_AF-A0A423VPE5-F1
#
_entry.id   AF-A0A423VPE5-F1
#
_cell.length_a   1.000
_cell.length_b   1.000
_cell.length_c   1.000
_cell.angle_alpha   90.00
_cell.angle_beta   90.00
_cell.angle_gamma   90.00
#
_symmetry.space_group_name_H-M   'P 1'
#
loop_
_entity.id
_entity.type
_entity.pdbx_description
1 polymer ?
#
loop_
_entity_poly.entity_id
_entity_poly.type
_entity_poly.pdbx_seq_one_letter_code
_entity_poly.pdbx_strand_id
1 'polypeptide(L)'
;MGGIGRLALPGGFSSFSSREDFICYNITNYEHFLASGKVVNTNSDENPDLWKALRGGSNNLGVVPRFDLRALKRRRFWGGAVYYFPQSFPGQVESLVNELKKTNASSETHIMLSIGYTATYMQLGAALSQGGNVLGPGPSDGPLVSILAFTCWQNKEDYEKIAEAIREVIEAIDRDAVSRGTSVPFKHLKYGWDFQDPINSYGIENKQALQEASRKYCSKGLFQKGGPICSREKT
;
A
#
# COMPACT_ATOMS: atom_id res chain seq x y z
N MET A 1 -3.05 14.66 -7.82
CA MET A 1 -4.07 14.27 -6.80
C MET A 1 -4.89 13.12 -7.36
N GLY A 2 -5.12 12.06 -6.58
CA GLY A 2 -5.96 10.93 -6.98
C GLY A 2 -7.35 11.01 -6.34
N GLY A 3 -8.37 10.44 -6.98
CA GLY A 3 -9.73 10.38 -6.43
C GLY A 3 -9.83 9.49 -5.18
N ILE A 4 -10.85 9.73 -4.34
CA ILE A 4 -11.00 9.09 -3.02
C ILE A 4 -11.01 7.56 -3.10
N GLY A 5 -11.65 6.96 -4.11
CA GLY A 5 -11.69 5.50 -4.25
C GLY A 5 -10.31 4.87 -4.46
N ARG A 6 -9.42 5.52 -5.23
CA ARG A 6 -8.04 5.06 -5.45
C ARG A 6 -7.13 5.26 -4.23
N LEU A 7 -7.53 6.13 -3.31
CA LEU A 7 -6.77 6.40 -2.10
C LEU A 7 -7.26 5.53 -0.95
N ALA A 8 -8.57 5.48 -0.70
CA ALA A 8 -9.13 4.86 0.48
C ALA A 8 -9.16 3.33 0.40
N LEU A 9 -9.67 2.75 -0.69
CA LEU A 9 -9.86 1.29 -0.82
C LEU A 9 -8.57 0.46 -0.70
N PRO A 10 -7.39 0.89 -1.21
CA PRO A 10 -6.15 0.14 -0.99
C PRO A 10 -5.46 0.47 0.34
N GLY A 11 -6.11 1.19 1.26
CA GLY A 11 -5.53 1.54 2.56
C GLY A 11 -4.61 2.75 2.52
N GLY A 12 -4.98 3.83 1.86
CA GLY A 12 -4.13 5.03 1.77
C GLY A 12 -3.89 5.74 3.11
N PHE A 13 -2.81 6.50 3.15
CA PHE A 13 -2.42 7.32 4.31
C PHE A 13 -3.07 8.71 4.31
N SER A 14 -3.28 9.26 5.50
CA SER A 14 -3.65 10.65 5.74
C SER A 14 -2.75 11.29 6.81
N SER A 15 -2.81 12.62 6.96
CA SER A 15 -2.14 13.32 8.06
C SER A 15 -2.64 12.90 9.45
N PHE A 16 -3.76 12.18 9.55
CA PHE A 16 -4.33 11.67 10.80
C PHE A 16 -4.01 10.19 11.03
N SER A 17 -3.26 9.53 10.16
CA SER A 17 -3.06 8.07 10.22
C SER A 17 -2.31 7.57 11.46
N SER A 18 -1.60 8.42 12.18
CA SER A 18 -1.07 8.08 13.51
C SER A 18 -2.15 7.84 14.56
N ARG A 19 -3.30 8.53 14.44
CA ARG A 19 -4.39 8.50 15.41
C ARG A 19 -5.58 7.67 14.93
N GLU A 20 -5.84 7.72 13.64
CA GLU A 20 -7.06 7.20 13.01
C GLU A 20 -6.76 6.11 11.96
N ASP A 21 -5.51 5.64 11.92
CA ASP A 21 -5.07 4.54 11.05
C ASP A 21 -5.18 4.85 9.54
N PHE A 22 -5.18 3.84 8.68
CA PHE A 22 -5.43 3.99 7.25
C PHE A 22 -6.80 4.65 6.98
N ILE A 23 -6.92 5.38 5.88
CA ILE A 23 -8.16 6.10 5.51
C ILE A 23 -9.37 5.15 5.49
N CYS A 24 -9.19 3.90 5.08
CA CYS A 24 -10.25 2.90 4.99
C CYS A 24 -10.94 2.60 6.34
N TYR A 25 -10.27 2.84 7.48
CA TYR A 25 -10.87 2.66 8.80
C TYR A 25 -11.93 3.68 9.14
N ASN A 26 -11.81 4.89 8.59
CA ASN A 26 -12.79 5.94 8.85
C ASN A 26 -14.07 5.81 8.01
N ILE A 27 -14.15 4.78 7.16
CA ILE A 27 -15.32 4.53 6.31
C ILE A 27 -16.30 3.63 7.05
N THR A 28 -17.48 4.16 7.34
CA THR A 28 -18.53 3.47 8.07
C THR A 28 -19.45 2.70 7.14
N ASN A 29 -19.60 3.15 5.89
CA ASN A 29 -20.42 2.47 4.88
C ASN A 29 -19.87 2.71 3.47
N TYR A 30 -19.96 1.67 2.64
CA TYR A 30 -19.80 1.76 1.20
C TYR A 30 -21.13 1.47 0.52
N GLU A 31 -21.55 2.33 -0.41
CA GLU A 31 -22.50 1.89 -1.44
C GLU A 31 -21.69 1.16 -2.51
N HIS A 32 -22.11 -0.04 -2.91
CA HIS A 32 -21.30 -0.90 -3.75
C HIS A 32 -22.13 -1.52 -4.87
N PHE A 33 -21.73 -1.29 -6.12
CA PHE A 33 -22.22 -2.01 -7.29
C PHE A 33 -21.44 -3.31 -7.48
N LEU A 34 -22.15 -4.44 -7.32
CA LEU A 34 -21.60 -5.78 -7.52
C LEU A 34 -21.58 -6.18 -9.00
N ALA A 35 -20.81 -7.22 -9.31
CA ALA A 35 -20.76 -7.80 -10.67
C ALA A 35 -22.10 -8.39 -11.12
N SER A 36 -23.00 -8.68 -10.18
CA SER A 36 -24.36 -9.11 -10.44
C SER A 36 -25.29 -7.99 -10.91
N GLY A 37 -24.84 -6.72 -10.87
CA GLY A 37 -25.66 -5.55 -11.14
C GLY A 37 -26.45 -5.04 -9.93
N LYS A 38 -26.36 -5.72 -8.78
CA LYS A 38 -27.01 -5.27 -7.54
C LYS A 38 -26.24 -4.13 -6.89
N VAL A 39 -26.97 -3.19 -6.30
CA VAL A 39 -26.46 -2.19 -5.37
C VAL A 39 -26.66 -2.72 -3.96
N VAL A 40 -25.61 -2.71 -3.15
CA VAL A 40 -25.67 -3.11 -1.75
C VAL A 40 -25.00 -2.05 -0.87
N ASN A 41 -25.43 -1.97 0.39
CA ASN A 41 -24.64 -1.30 1.40
C ASN A 41 -23.68 -2.31 2.04
N THR A 42 -22.54 -1.80 2.47
CA THR A 42 -21.45 -2.61 2.97
C THR A 42 -20.83 -1.89 4.16
N ASN A 43 -21.14 -2.40 5.36
CA ASN A 43 -20.80 -1.83 6.65
C ASN A 43 -20.66 -2.95 7.71
N SER A 44 -20.61 -2.60 9.00
CA SER A 44 -20.47 -3.57 10.09
C SER A 44 -21.66 -4.52 10.23
N ASP A 45 -22.84 -4.12 9.78
CA ASP A 45 -24.10 -4.82 10.00
C ASP A 45 -24.61 -5.50 8.71
N GLU A 46 -24.30 -4.93 7.55
CA GLU A 46 -24.69 -5.42 6.23
C GLU A 46 -23.44 -5.73 5.37
N ASN A 47 -23.30 -6.98 4.90
CA ASN A 47 -22.13 -7.46 4.15
C ASN A 47 -20.76 -7.19 4.85
N PRO A 48 -20.58 -7.55 6.13
CA PRO A 48 -19.37 -7.22 6.90
C PRO A 48 -18.08 -7.85 6.35
N ASP A 49 -18.18 -8.98 5.67
CA ASP A 49 -17.06 -9.63 4.97
C ASP A 49 -16.60 -8.81 3.76
N LEU A 50 -17.55 -8.26 2.98
CA LEU A 50 -17.25 -7.32 1.89
C LEU A 50 -16.67 -6.01 2.43
N TRP A 51 -17.19 -5.53 3.56
CA TRP A 51 -16.72 -4.31 4.23
C TRP A 51 -15.27 -4.44 4.65
N LYS A 52 -14.91 -5.55 5.31
CA LYS A 52 -13.53 -5.86 5.67
C LYS A 52 -12.64 -6.00 4.43
N ALA A 53 -13.12 -6.66 3.38
CA ALA A 53 -12.35 -6.87 2.15
C ALA A 53 -12.04 -5.57 1.38
N LEU A 54 -12.97 -4.60 1.37
CA LEU A 54 -12.76 -3.29 0.75
C LEU A 54 -11.76 -2.40 1.52
N ARG A 55 -11.44 -2.74 2.77
CA ARG A 55 -10.44 -2.06 3.60
C ARG A 55 -9.05 -2.65 3.36
N GLY A 56 -8.50 -2.41 2.17
CA GLY A 56 -7.17 -2.87 1.75
C GLY A 56 -7.16 -3.71 0.48
N GLY A 57 -8.32 -4.23 0.07
CA GLY A 57 -8.49 -5.02 -1.16
C GLY A 57 -8.72 -4.22 -2.44
N SER A 58 -8.79 -2.88 -2.37
CA SER A 58 -9.10 -2.02 -3.53
C SER A 58 -10.48 -2.29 -4.17
N ASN A 59 -10.72 -1.82 -5.39
CA ASN A 59 -11.96 -1.96 -6.16
C ASN A 59 -12.11 -3.30 -6.91
N ASN A 60 -11.43 -4.35 -6.46
CA ASN A 60 -11.40 -5.66 -7.10
C ASN A 60 -12.71 -6.47 -6.93
N LEU A 61 -13.64 -5.94 -6.12
CA LEU A 61 -14.90 -6.60 -5.76
C LEU A 61 -16.14 -5.86 -6.31
N GLY A 62 -15.93 -4.78 -7.06
CA GLY A 62 -17.00 -3.99 -7.70
C GLY A 62 -16.71 -2.49 -7.70
N VAL A 63 -17.70 -1.70 -8.08
CA VAL A 63 -17.57 -0.24 -8.17
C VAL A 63 -18.18 0.41 -6.93
N VAL A 64 -17.41 1.27 -6.27
CA VAL A 64 -17.82 1.99 -5.07
C VAL A 64 -18.09 3.46 -5.42
N PRO A 65 -19.33 3.85 -5.73
CA PRO A 65 -19.70 5.23 -6.07
C PRO A 65 -19.69 6.18 -4.86
N ARG A 66 -19.94 5.66 -3.66
CA ARG A 66 -20.17 6.45 -2.46
C ARG A 66 -19.46 5.85 -1.26
N PHE A 67 -18.92 6.75 -0.45
CA PHE A 67 -18.23 6.47 0.79
C PHE A 67 -18.87 7.33 1.87
N ASP A 68 -19.35 6.72 2.94
CA ASP A 68 -19.75 7.46 4.14
C ASP A 68 -18.59 7.39 5.15
N LEU A 69 -18.07 8.56 5.54
CA LEU A 69 -16.93 8.68 6.43
C LEU A 69 -17.31 9.33 7.75
N ARG A 70 -16.70 8.84 8.84
CA ARG A 70 -16.77 9.51 10.14
C ARG A 70 -16.03 10.84 10.08
N ALA A 71 -16.69 11.91 10.52
CA ALA A 71 -16.07 13.21 10.64
C ALA A 71 -15.06 13.22 11.80
N LEU A 72 -13.83 13.67 11.51
CA LEU A 72 -12.77 13.82 12.49
C LEU A 72 -12.76 15.25 13.05
N LYS A 73 -12.70 15.38 14.37
CA LYS A 73 -12.55 16.70 15.01
C LYS A 73 -11.19 17.30 14.63
N ARG A 74 -11.20 18.43 13.89
CA ARG A 74 -9.98 19.17 13.58
C ARG A 74 -9.42 19.81 14.84
N ARG A 75 -8.12 19.60 15.08
CA ARG A 75 -7.31 20.40 16.00
C ARG A 75 -6.25 21.11 15.15
N ARG A 76 -5.76 22.27 15.61
CA ARG A 76 -4.59 22.89 14.99
C ARG A 76 -3.41 21.93 15.15
N PHE A 77 -2.65 21.72 14.08
CA PHE A 77 -1.44 20.91 14.11
C PHE A 77 -0.32 21.64 13.38
N TRP A 78 0.90 21.45 13.87
CA TRP A 78 2.10 21.96 13.24
C TRP A 78 2.52 21.01 12.12
N GLY A 79 2.85 21.55 10.96
CA GLY A 79 3.36 20.80 9.81
C GLY A 79 4.80 21.22 9.52
N GLY A 80 5.62 20.25 9.09
CA GLY A 80 6.99 20.46 8.67
C GLY A 80 7.58 19.17 8.08
N ALA A 81 8.65 19.30 7.30
CA ALA A 81 9.42 18.17 6.80
C ALA A 81 10.79 18.17 7.48
N VAL A 82 11.23 17.01 7.97
CA VAL A 82 12.58 16.80 8.48
C VAL A 82 13.22 15.71 7.64
N TYR A 83 14.37 16.01 7.03
CA TYR A 83 15.12 15.07 6.22
C TYR A 83 16.29 14.53 7.04
N TYR A 84 16.33 13.21 7.26
CA TYR A 84 17.47 12.53 7.87
C TYR A 84 18.18 11.72 6.79
N PHE A 85 19.48 11.96 6.59
CA PHE A 85 20.33 11.09 5.79
C PHE A 85 20.98 10.07 6.73
N PRO A 86 20.71 8.75 6.62
CA PRO A 86 21.34 7.75 7.48
C PRO A 86 22.86 7.69 7.25
N GLN A 87 23.64 7.23 8.24
CA GLN A 87 25.10 7.07 8.12
C GLN A 87 25.54 6.14 6.97
N SER A 88 24.65 5.27 6.47
CA SER A 88 24.84 4.37 5.33
C SER A 88 24.28 4.92 3.99
N PHE A 89 23.78 6.16 3.97
CA PHE A 89 23.48 6.90 2.74
C PHE A 89 24.67 6.95 1.75
N PRO A 90 25.95 6.97 2.19
CA PRO A 90 27.10 6.91 1.28
C PRO A 90 27.10 5.69 0.36
N GLY A 91 26.65 4.51 0.81
CA GLY A 91 26.66 3.29 -0.01
C GLY A 91 25.58 3.27 -1.11
N GLN A 92 24.39 3.81 -0.81
CA GLN A 92 23.32 3.96 -1.81
C GLN A 92 23.62 5.10 -2.78
N VAL A 93 24.22 6.19 -2.29
CA VAL A 93 24.78 7.25 -3.14
C VAL A 93 25.94 6.70 -3.96
N GLU A 94 26.80 5.82 -3.43
CA GLU A 94 27.90 5.19 -4.17
C GLU A 94 27.37 4.28 -5.27
N SER A 95 26.39 3.41 -5.01
CA SER A 95 25.77 2.61 -6.07
C SER A 95 25.11 3.49 -7.14
N LEU A 96 24.42 4.57 -6.75
CA LEU A 96 23.87 5.55 -7.68
C LEU A 96 24.96 6.28 -8.47
N VAL A 97 26.03 6.72 -7.81
CA VAL A 97 27.18 7.39 -8.43
C VAL A 97 27.92 6.44 -9.35
N ASN A 98 28.03 5.15 -9.01
CA ASN A 98 28.62 4.12 -9.85
C ASN A 98 27.77 3.88 -11.09
N GLU A 99 26.43 3.88 -10.97
CA GLU A 99 25.52 3.84 -12.12
C GLU A 99 25.71 5.06 -13.03
N LEU A 100 25.78 6.27 -12.46
CA LEU A 100 26.01 7.52 -13.19
C LEU A 100 27.42 7.61 -13.82
N LYS A 101 28.39 6.85 -13.32
CA LYS A 101 29.77 6.79 -13.84
C LYS A 101 29.98 5.73 -14.91
N LYS A 102 29.00 4.86 -15.18
CA LYS A 102 29.08 3.93 -16.31
C LYS A 102 29.18 4.74 -17.61
N THR A 103 30.01 4.31 -18.54
CA THR A 103 30.27 5.04 -19.81
C THR A 103 29.06 5.14 -20.74
N ASN A 104 27.96 4.45 -20.41
CA ASN A 104 26.67 4.48 -21.08
C ASN A 104 25.54 5.08 -20.21
N ALA A 105 25.88 5.75 -19.10
CA ALA A 105 24.90 6.43 -18.26
C ALA A 105 24.25 7.58 -19.05
N SER A 106 22.92 7.57 -19.13
CA SER A 106 22.14 8.57 -19.84
C SER A 106 22.11 9.89 -19.06
N SER A 107 22.35 11.03 -19.72
CA SER A 107 22.22 12.37 -19.14
C SER A 107 20.79 12.71 -18.68
N GLU A 108 19.80 11.92 -19.11
CA GLU A 108 18.38 12.15 -18.89
C GLU A 108 17.77 11.24 -17.79
N THR A 109 18.60 10.44 -17.12
CA THR A 109 18.14 9.56 -16.02
C THR A 109 18.24 10.26 -14.67
N HIS A 110 17.11 10.40 -13.96
CA HIS A 110 17.04 11.07 -12.66
C HIS A 110 16.49 10.15 -11.55
N ILE A 111 17.37 9.54 -10.75
CA ILE A 111 16.95 8.68 -9.64
C ILE A 111 16.83 9.52 -8.37
N MET A 112 15.61 9.66 -7.83
CA MET A 112 15.33 10.43 -6.59
C MET A 112 14.87 9.49 -5.46
N LEU A 113 15.81 9.03 -4.63
CA LEU A 113 15.45 8.22 -3.46
C LEU A 113 14.95 9.12 -2.32
N SER A 114 13.66 9.03 -1.99
CA SER A 114 13.07 9.71 -0.83
C SER A 114 12.86 8.73 0.32
N ILE A 115 13.59 8.90 1.41
CA ILE A 115 13.43 8.10 2.62
C ILE A 115 12.76 8.99 3.66
N GLY A 116 11.50 8.69 3.98
CA GLY A 116 10.78 9.35 5.05
C GLY A 116 10.78 8.50 6.32
N TYR A 117 11.52 8.91 7.35
CA TYR A 117 11.23 8.47 8.71
C TYR A 117 10.17 9.40 9.29
N THR A 118 9.03 8.83 9.65
CA THR A 118 8.10 9.51 10.54
C THR A 118 7.73 8.48 11.59
N ALA A 119 7.90 8.82 12.87
CA ALA A 119 7.47 8.01 14.01
C ALA A 119 5.92 7.86 14.08
N THR A 120 5.23 8.21 12.99
CA THR A 120 3.83 8.63 12.92
C THR A 120 3.02 7.66 12.06
N TYR A 121 3.63 6.65 11.46
CA TYR A 121 2.88 5.61 10.75
C TYR A 121 2.51 4.50 11.72
N MET A 122 1.19 4.40 11.97
CA MET A 122 0.52 3.22 12.53
C MET A 122 0.74 2.97 14.04
N GLN A 123 -0.01 3.68 14.88
CA GLN A 123 -0.56 3.02 16.07
C GLN A 123 -1.82 2.26 15.64
N LEU A 124 -1.68 0.98 15.28
CA LEU A 124 -2.75 0.10 14.78
C LEU A 124 -3.81 -0.27 15.85
N GLY A 125 -3.86 0.44 16.98
CA GLY A 125 -4.71 0.12 18.13
C GLY A 125 -6.20 0.40 17.92
N ALA A 126 -6.55 1.46 17.21
CA ALA A 126 -7.96 1.85 17.00
C ALA A 126 -8.71 0.93 16.01
N ALA A 127 -7.96 0.22 15.17
CA ALA A 127 -8.43 -0.65 14.11
C ALA A 127 -9.17 -1.92 14.58
N LEU A 128 -8.64 -2.57 15.62
CA LEU A 128 -9.13 -3.88 16.06
C LEU A 128 -10.52 -3.80 16.69
N SER A 129 -10.87 -2.68 17.33
CA SER A 129 -12.19 -2.48 17.94
C SER A 129 -13.28 -2.08 16.95
N GLN A 130 -12.98 -1.89 15.66
CA GLN A 130 -13.90 -1.37 14.64
C GLN A 130 -14.10 -2.34 13.44
N GLY A 131 -13.98 -3.64 13.67
CA GLY A 131 -14.23 -4.69 12.68
C GLY A 131 -13.03 -5.06 11.81
N GLY A 132 -11.86 -4.45 12.03
CA GLY A 132 -10.60 -4.82 11.37
C GLY A 132 -10.52 -4.46 9.88
N ASN A 133 -9.49 -4.99 9.22
CA ASN A 133 -9.21 -4.83 7.80
C ASN A 133 -8.51 -6.10 7.25
N VAL A 134 -8.09 -6.07 5.98
CA VAL A 134 -7.28 -7.15 5.36
C VAL A 134 -5.80 -6.80 5.23
N LEU A 135 -5.35 -5.69 5.82
CA LEU A 135 -3.94 -5.31 5.84
C LEU A 135 -3.28 -6.06 7.02
N GLY A 136 -2.16 -6.73 6.75
CA GLY A 136 -1.50 -7.60 7.74
C GLY A 136 -1.07 -6.94 9.06
N PRO A 137 -0.50 -5.71 9.06
CA PRO A 137 0.04 -5.12 10.28
C PRO A 137 -0.98 -4.94 11.42
N GLY A 138 -0.55 -5.17 12.66
CA GLY A 138 -1.32 -4.95 13.88
C GLY A 138 -0.54 -4.22 15.00
N PRO A 139 -1.19 -3.93 16.15
CA PRO A 139 -0.55 -3.21 17.27
C PRO A 139 0.71 -3.88 17.82
N SER A 140 0.80 -5.21 17.71
CA SER A 140 1.94 -6.00 18.18
C SER A 140 3.22 -5.75 17.39
N ASP A 141 3.12 -5.22 16.17
CA ASP A 141 4.29 -4.93 15.33
C ASP A 141 5.02 -3.65 15.74
N GLY A 142 4.44 -2.89 16.69
CA GLY A 142 5.02 -1.65 17.18
C GLY A 142 5.00 -0.51 16.15
N PRO A 143 5.76 0.57 16.37
CA PRO A 143 5.84 1.67 15.42
C PRO A 143 6.56 1.23 14.14
N LEU A 144 5.95 1.45 12.97
CA LEU A 144 6.48 1.03 11.68
C LEU A 144 7.01 2.20 10.85
N VAL A 145 8.04 1.93 10.05
CA VAL A 145 8.57 2.86 9.06
C VAL A 145 8.21 2.36 7.68
N SER A 146 7.44 3.16 6.92
CA SER A 146 7.14 2.86 5.52
C SER A 146 8.23 3.45 4.63
N ILE A 147 8.82 2.62 3.78
CA ILE A 147 9.83 3.04 2.79
C ILE A 147 9.18 3.08 1.41
N LEU A 148 9.32 4.21 0.72
CA LEU A 148 8.80 4.41 -0.63
C LEU A 148 9.96 4.83 -1.55
N ALA A 149 10.38 3.93 -2.44
CA ALA A 149 11.26 4.29 -3.53
C ALA A 149 10.43 4.97 -4.64
N PHE A 150 10.87 6.14 -5.07
CA PHE A 150 10.27 6.89 -6.17
C PHE A 150 11.34 7.17 -7.21
N THR A 151 11.01 7.06 -8.49
CA THR A 151 11.95 7.38 -9.57
C THR A 151 11.23 8.13 -10.67
N CYS A 152 11.96 8.99 -11.38
CA CYS A 152 11.48 9.67 -12.57
C CYS A 152 12.53 9.54 -13.66
N TRP A 153 12.09 9.27 -14.87
CA TRP A 153 13.00 9.21 -16.01
C TRP A 153 12.28 9.63 -17.26
N GLN A 154 13.03 10.08 -18.26
CA GLN A 154 12.46 10.62 -19.49
C GLN A 154 12.35 9.58 -20.60
N ASN A 155 13.40 8.80 -20.82
CA ASN A 155 13.47 7.87 -21.95
C ASN A 155 12.78 6.53 -21.62
N LYS A 156 11.88 6.09 -22.49
CA LYS A 156 11.17 4.81 -22.30
C LYS A 156 12.14 3.62 -22.24
N GLU A 157 13.27 3.72 -22.93
CA GLU A 157 14.32 2.72 -23.06
C GLU A 157 15.04 2.43 -21.73
N ASP A 158 15.00 3.36 -20.78
CA ASP A 158 15.66 3.20 -19.46
C ASP A 158 14.78 2.43 -18.46
N TYR A 159 13.57 2.01 -18.84
CA TYR A 159 12.62 1.31 -17.96
C TYR A 159 13.22 0.08 -17.28
N GLU A 160 13.85 -0.83 -18.04
CA GLU A 160 14.34 -2.10 -17.50
C GLU A 160 15.47 -1.86 -16.48
N LYS A 161 16.40 -0.96 -16.80
CA LYS A 161 17.50 -0.58 -15.91
C LYS A 161 16.99 0.01 -14.60
N ILE A 162 16.00 0.90 -14.68
CA ILE A 162 15.44 1.58 -13.50
C ILE A 162 14.63 0.59 -12.66
N ALA A 163 13.85 -0.29 -13.29
CA ALA A 163 13.09 -1.31 -12.58
C ALA A 163 14.01 -2.29 -11.83
N GLU A 164 15.12 -2.69 -12.44
CA GLU A 164 16.15 -3.53 -11.82
C GLU A 164 16.83 -2.81 -10.64
N ALA A 165 17.27 -1.57 -10.82
CA ALA A 165 17.90 -0.79 -9.76
C ALA A 165 16.98 -0.59 -8.54
N ILE A 166 15.69 -0.28 -8.75
CA ILE A 166 14.73 -0.15 -7.66
C ILE A 166 14.50 -1.48 -6.96
N ARG A 167 14.40 -2.59 -7.71
CA ARG A 167 14.25 -3.92 -7.13
C ARG A 167 15.43 -4.25 -6.22
N GLU A 168 16.66 -4.06 -6.69
CA GLU A 168 17.86 -4.30 -5.89
C GLU A 168 17.90 -3.48 -4.61
N VAL A 169 17.54 -2.19 -4.67
CA VAL A 169 17.48 -1.31 -3.50
C VAL A 169 16.44 -1.81 -2.49
N ILE A 170 15.23 -2.13 -2.93
CA ILE A 170 14.16 -2.61 -2.05
C ILE A 170 14.52 -3.96 -1.42
N GLU A 171 15.04 -4.90 -2.21
CA GLU A 171 15.46 -6.20 -1.69
C GLU A 171 16.64 -6.11 -0.72
N ALA A 172 17.58 -5.17 -0.95
CA ALA A 172 18.68 -4.93 -0.02
C ALA A 172 18.16 -4.39 1.33
N ILE A 173 17.18 -3.48 1.30
CA ILE A 173 16.52 -2.97 2.50
C ILE A 173 15.78 -4.10 3.23
N ASP A 174 15.05 -4.94 2.50
CA ASP A 174 14.35 -6.09 3.08
C ASP A 174 15.34 -7.07 3.74
N ARG A 175 16.45 -7.39 3.07
CA ARG A 175 17.52 -8.25 3.62
C ARG A 175 18.14 -7.65 4.88
N ASP A 176 18.45 -6.36 4.90
CA ASP A 176 18.99 -5.69 6.09
C ASP A 176 17.99 -5.72 7.26
N ALA A 177 16.72 -5.39 7.01
CA ALA A 177 15.67 -5.45 8.02
C ALA A 177 15.48 -6.86 8.60
N VAL A 178 15.52 -7.89 7.75
CA VAL A 178 15.47 -9.31 8.18
C VAL A 178 16.69 -9.63 9.04
N SER A 179 17.89 -9.24 8.62
CA SER A 179 19.13 -9.50 9.37
C SER A 179 19.14 -8.88 10.77
N ARG A 180 18.41 -7.78 10.97
CA ARG A 180 18.26 -7.08 12.24
C ARG A 180 17.06 -7.55 13.07
N GLY A 181 16.24 -8.47 12.54
CA GLY A 181 15.02 -8.92 13.21
C GLY A 181 13.93 -7.84 13.30
N THR A 182 13.98 -6.82 12.44
CA THR A 182 13.04 -5.67 12.44
C THR A 182 12.11 -5.66 11.23
N SER A 183 12.14 -6.72 10.41
CA SER A 183 11.35 -6.80 9.19
C SER A 183 9.86 -7.03 9.48
N VAL A 184 9.01 -6.25 8.83
CA VAL A 184 7.58 -6.51 8.70
C VAL A 184 7.29 -6.72 7.21
N PRO A 185 6.79 -7.89 6.79
CA PRO A 185 6.75 -8.28 5.38
C PRO A 185 5.73 -7.48 4.54
N PHE A 186 4.91 -6.64 5.18
CA PHE A 186 3.83 -5.88 4.55
C PHE A 186 4.31 -5.01 3.37
N LYS A 187 3.64 -5.15 2.23
CA LYS A 187 3.83 -4.35 1.02
C LYS A 187 2.52 -3.68 0.65
N HIS A 188 2.57 -2.36 0.44
CA HIS A 188 1.36 -1.57 0.28
C HIS A 188 0.81 -1.66 -1.15
N LEU A 189 -0.43 -2.14 -1.33
CA LEU A 189 -1.06 -2.34 -2.65
C LEU A 189 -1.02 -1.13 -3.59
N LYS A 190 -1.33 0.07 -3.10
CA LYS A 190 -1.30 1.30 -3.89
C LYS A 190 0.09 1.69 -4.42
N TYR A 191 1.15 1.35 -3.69
CA TYR A 191 2.51 1.83 -3.94
C TYR A 191 3.48 0.71 -4.35
N GLY A 192 3.02 -0.54 -4.30
CA GLY A 192 3.81 -1.70 -4.67
C GLY A 192 4.03 -1.77 -6.18
N TRP A 193 5.22 -2.21 -6.56
CA TRP A 193 5.56 -2.53 -7.95
C TRP A 193 5.30 -4.02 -8.25
N ASP A 194 5.51 -4.43 -9.51
CA ASP A 194 5.25 -5.80 -10.00
C ASP A 194 5.94 -6.93 -9.20
N PHE A 195 7.07 -6.66 -8.56
CA PHE A 195 7.87 -7.66 -7.84
C PHE A 195 7.54 -7.76 -6.34
N GLN A 196 6.70 -6.88 -5.78
CA GLN A 196 6.49 -6.78 -4.33
C GLN A 196 5.27 -7.55 -3.80
N ASP A 197 4.54 -8.29 -4.63
CA ASP A 197 3.37 -9.13 -4.28
C ASP A 197 2.57 -8.70 -3.02
N PRO A 198 1.85 -7.56 -3.08
CA PRO A 198 1.18 -6.99 -1.91
C PRO A 198 0.20 -7.93 -1.22
N ILE A 199 -0.59 -8.70 -1.97
CA ILE A 199 -1.66 -9.52 -1.39
C ILE A 199 -1.09 -10.69 -0.58
N ASN A 200 0.04 -11.27 -1.00
CA ASN A 200 0.71 -12.30 -0.20
C ASN A 200 1.35 -11.73 1.07
N SER A 201 1.76 -10.46 1.05
CA SER A 201 2.33 -9.79 2.22
C SER A 201 1.33 -9.55 3.37
N TYR A 202 0.02 -9.69 3.11
CA TYR A 202 -1.03 -9.39 4.09
C TYR A 202 -1.25 -10.53 5.11
N GLY A 203 -0.58 -11.66 4.92
CA GLY A 203 -0.77 -12.87 5.72
C GLY A 203 -1.81 -13.83 5.13
N ILE A 204 -1.68 -15.11 5.47
CA ILE A 204 -2.48 -16.20 4.88
C ILE A 204 -3.97 -15.98 5.12
N GLU A 205 -4.37 -15.63 6.34
CA GLU A 205 -5.78 -15.44 6.72
C GLU A 205 -6.44 -14.30 5.95
N ASN A 206 -5.76 -13.15 5.84
CA ASN A 206 -6.26 -11.98 5.11
C ASN A 206 -6.34 -12.26 3.61
N LYS A 207 -5.36 -12.96 3.03
CA LYS A 207 -5.41 -13.41 1.64
C LYS A 207 -6.60 -14.33 1.40
N GLN A 208 -6.84 -15.30 2.28
CA GLN A 208 -7.98 -16.22 2.17
C GLN A 208 -9.30 -15.46 2.25
N ALA A 209 -9.45 -14.52 3.19
CA ALA A 209 -10.65 -13.69 3.31
C ALA A 209 -10.93 -12.88 2.03
N LEU A 210 -9.88 -12.32 1.40
CA LEU A 210 -10.00 -11.62 0.12
C LEU A 210 -10.45 -12.56 -1.02
N GLN A 211 -9.91 -13.79 -1.05
CA GLN A 211 -10.29 -14.79 -2.04
C GLN A 211 -11.73 -15.29 -1.83
N GLU A 212 -12.18 -15.42 -0.60
CA GLU A 212 -13.57 -15.79 -0.27
C GLU A 212 -14.55 -14.70 -0.68
N ALA A 213 -14.27 -13.44 -0.32
CA ALA A 213 -15.06 -12.30 -0.75
C ALA A 213 -15.11 -12.20 -2.29
N SER A 214 -13.97 -12.43 -2.95
CA SER A 214 -13.87 -12.52 -4.40
C SER A 214 -14.79 -13.60 -5.00
N ARG A 215 -14.77 -14.82 -4.47
CA ARG A 215 -15.67 -15.91 -4.91
C ARG A 215 -17.14 -15.56 -4.71
N LYS A 216 -17.48 -14.91 -3.59
CA LYS A 216 -18.86 -14.59 -3.22
C LYS A 216 -19.44 -13.42 -4.03
N TYR A 217 -18.68 -12.35 -4.20
CA TYR A 217 -19.19 -11.07 -4.74
C TYR A 217 -18.76 -10.79 -6.19
N CYS A 218 -17.73 -11.48 -6.68
CA CYS A 218 -17.18 -11.30 -8.02
C CYS A 218 -16.85 -12.65 -8.69
N SER A 219 -17.74 -13.64 -8.59
CA SER A 219 -17.52 -15.02 -9.09
C SER A 219 -17.14 -15.11 -10.58
N LYS A 220 -17.57 -14.15 -11.40
CA LYS A 220 -17.23 -14.08 -12.84
C LYS A 220 -15.89 -13.36 -13.13
N GLY A 221 -15.19 -12.91 -12.10
CA GLY A 221 -13.90 -12.22 -12.23
C GLY A 221 -13.96 -10.86 -12.95
N LEU A 222 -15.15 -10.25 -13.04
CA LEU A 222 -15.37 -9.03 -13.83
C LEU A 222 -14.43 -7.90 -13.43
N PHE A 223 -14.19 -7.73 -12.13
CA PHE A 223 -13.35 -6.67 -11.56
C PHE A 223 -11.93 -7.14 -11.19
N GLN A 224 -11.54 -8.35 -11.60
CA GLN A 224 -10.26 -8.96 -11.25
C GLN A 224 -9.21 -8.83 -12.36
N LYS A 225 -9.60 -8.39 -13.56
CA LYS A 225 -8.65 -8.14 -14.65
C LYS A 225 -7.81 -6.90 -14.35
N GLY A 226 -6.54 -7.12 -14.01
CA GLY A 226 -5.56 -6.06 -13.74
C GLY A 226 -5.36 -5.71 -12.26
N GLY A 227 -5.96 -6.48 -11.33
CA GLY A 227 -5.81 -6.29 -9.89
C GLY A 227 -5.22 -7.53 -9.19
N PRO A 228 -4.52 -7.38 -8.05
CA PRO A 228 -3.69 -8.46 -7.50
C PRO A 228 -4.41 -9.45 -6.57
N ILE A 229 -5.72 -9.34 -6.32
CA ILE A 229 -6.46 -10.28 -5.44
C ILE A 229 -6.42 -11.71 -5.96
N CYS A 230 -6.37 -11.89 -7.28
CA CYS A 230 -5.95 -13.14 -7.88
C CYS A 230 -4.48 -12.99 -8.24
N SER A 231 -3.58 -13.47 -7.37
CA SER A 231 -2.30 -13.98 -7.86
C SER A 231 -2.63 -14.91 -9.02
N ARG A 232 -2.31 -14.49 -10.26
CA ARG A 232 -2.24 -15.41 -11.38
C ARG A 232 -1.34 -16.56 -10.91
N GLU A 233 -1.85 -17.78 -10.87
CA GLU A 233 -0.97 -18.90 -11.17
C GLU A 233 -0.39 -18.55 -12.54
N LYS A 234 0.88 -18.17 -12.57
CA LYS A 234 1.60 -17.93 -13.81
C LYS A 234 1.67 -19.29 -14.51
N THR A 235 0.68 -19.57 -15.36
CA THR A 235 0.82 -20.51 -16.47
C THR A 235 1.60 -19.85 -17.59
#